data_AF-A0AA41M6L4-F1
#
_entry.id   AF-A0AA41M6L4-F1
#
_cell.length_a   1.000
_cell.length_b   1.000
_cell.length_c   1.000
_cell.angle_alpha   90.00
_cell.angle_beta   90.00
_cell.angle_gamma   90.00
#
_symmetry.space_group_name_H-M   'P 1'
#
loop_
_entity.id
_entity.type
_entity.pdbx_description
1 polymer ?
#
loop_
_entity_poly.entity_id
_entity_poly.type
_entity_poly.pdbx_seq_one_letter_code
_entity_poly.pdbx_strand_id
1 'polypeptide(L)' 'MTEVEIEDLGSKGDGIARKEGFVIFVPGGEVGETYEIEVTSVGRKFAFGEINE' A
#
# COMPACT_ATOMS: atom_id res chain seq x y z
N MET A 1 3.70 2.48 -11.46
CA MET A 1 3.06 3.54 -10.66
C MET A 1 1.56 3.33 -10.64
N THR A 2 1.01 3.09 -9.45
CA THR A 2 -0.43 3.01 -9.21
C THR A 2 -0.72 3.87 -7.98
N GLU A 3 -1.74 4.71 -8.06
CA GLU A 3 -2.23 5.43 -6.89
C GLU A 3 -3.06 4.50 -6.01
N VAL A 4 -2.79 4.58 -4.71
CA VAL A 4 -3.54 3.88 -3.67
C VAL A 4 -3.82 4.83 -2.51
N GLU A 5 -5.01 4.71 -1.94
CA GLU A 5 -5.36 5.36 -0.68
C GLU A 5 -5.04 4.40 0.48
N ILE A 6 -4.38 4.93 1.51
CA ILE A 6 -4.10 4.16 2.72
C ILE A 6 -5.33 4.22 3.61
N GLU A 7 -6.02 3.09 3.74
CA GLU A 7 -7.23 2.98 4.57
C GLU A 7 -6.90 2.66 6.04
N ASP A 8 -5.77 1.98 6.29
CA ASP A 8 -5.42 1.49 7.62
C ASP A 8 -3.90 1.49 7.83
N LEU A 9 -3.46 1.40 9.09
CA LEU A 9 -2.06 1.36 9.49
C LEU A 9 -1.79 0.04 10.24
N GLY A 10 -0.92 -0.79 9.68
CA GLY A 10 -0.47 -2.03 10.29
C GLY A 10 0.35 -1.79 11.56
N SER A 11 0.44 -2.81 12.42
CA SER A 11 1.08 -2.70 13.73
C SER A 11 2.57 -2.32 13.72
N LYS A 12 3.23 -2.38 12.56
CA LYS A 12 4.64 -1.99 12.40
C LYS A 12 4.83 -0.58 11.84
N GLY A 13 3.74 0.14 11.55
CA GLY A 13 3.79 1.42 10.83
C GLY A 13 3.67 1.27 9.31
N ASP A 14 3.29 0.09 8.82
CA ASP A 14 3.06 -0.14 7.39
C ASP A 14 1.66 0.34 7.01
N GLY A 15 1.55 1.25 6.04
CA GLY A 15 0.27 1.63 5.45
C GLY A 15 -0.37 0.44 4.74
N ILE A 16 -1.67 0.26 4.92
CA ILE A 16 -2.46 -0.78 4.29
C ILE A 16 -3.43 -0.12 3.31
N ALA A 17 -3.16 -0.33 2.02
CA ALA A 17 -4.04 0.04 0.94
C ALA A 17 -4.90 -1.15 0.51
N ARG A 18 -6.12 -0.87 0.03
CA ARG A 18 -6.95 -1.86 -0.67
C ARG A 18 -7.31 -1.35 -2.04
N LYS A 19 -7.04 -2.17 -3.06
CA LYS A 19 -7.42 -1.89 -4.44
C LYS A 19 -8.07 -3.12 -5.05
N GLU A 20 -9.32 -2.99 -5.47
CA GLU A 20 -10.10 -4.08 -6.11
C GLU A 20 -10.13 -5.40 -5.32
N GLY A 21 -10.14 -5.32 -3.99
CA GLY A 21 -10.12 -6.49 -3.10
C GLY A 21 -8.73 -7.10 -2.87
N PHE A 22 -7.68 -6.50 -3.42
CA PHE A 22 -6.29 -6.82 -3.13
C PHE A 22 -5.76 -5.94 -2.01
N VAL A 23 -5.09 -6.54 -1.04
CA VAL A 23 -4.39 -5.83 0.03
C VAL A 23 -2.98 -5.50 -0.44
N ILE A 24 -2.60 -4.24 -0.34
CA ILE A 24 -1.27 -3.75 -0.72
C ILE A 24 -0.63 -3.14 0.52
N PHE A 25 0.53 -3.66 0.90
CA PHE A 25 1.31 -3.13 2.01
C PHE A 25 2.28 -2.07 1.47
N VAL A 26 2.23 -0.90 2.10
CA VAL A 26 2.97 0.31 1.72
C VAL A 26 3.71 0.83 2.95
N PRO A 27 4.99 0.47 3.15
CA PRO A 27 5.76 0.94 4.30
C PRO A 27 5.92 2.46 4.24
N GLY A 28 5.67 3.14 5.36
CA GLY A 28 5.73 4.61 5.45
C GLY A 28 4.46 5.33 4.99
N GLY A 29 3.41 4.61 4.57
CA GLY A 29 2.13 5.22 4.22
C GLY A 29 1.32 5.66 5.44
N GLU A 30 0.76 6.87 5.37
CA GLU A 30 -0.10 7.46 6.41
C GLU A 30 -1.59 7.29 6.07
N VAL A 31 -2.41 6.97 7.07
CA VAL A 31 -3.86 6.74 6.89
C VAL A 31 -4.57 8.03 6.46
N GLY A 32 -5.39 7.93 5.42
CA GLY A 32 -6.13 9.04 4.84
C GLY A 32 -5.36 9.83 3.79
N GLU A 33 -4.13 9.42 3.47
CA GLU A 33 -3.38 9.97 2.35
C GLU A 33 -3.36 9.02 1.16
N THR A 34 -3.17 9.60 -0.03
CA THR A 34 -3.00 8.88 -1.28
C THR A 34 -1.54 8.97 -1.70
N TYR A 35 -0.93 7.81 -1.95
CA TYR A 35 0.44 7.71 -2.41
C TYR A 35 0.48 7.04 -3.77
N GLU A 36 1.39 7.51 -4.63
CA GLU A 36 1.76 6.79 -5.83
C GLU A 36 2.79 5.72 -5.47
N ILE A 37 2.42 4.47 -5.65
CA ILE A 37 3.27 3.34 -5.29
C ILE A 37 3.75 2.59 -6.54
N GLU A 38 4.94 2.00 -6.42
CA GLU A 38 5.41 0.98 -7.35
C GLU A 38 5.35 -0.40 -6.70
N VAL A 39 4.61 -1.30 -7.34
CA VAL A 39 4.44 -2.66 -6.86
C VAL A 39 5.70 -3.46 -7.19
N THR A 40 6.49 -3.76 -6.16
CA THR A 40 7.76 -4.49 -6.31
C THR A 40 7.57 -6.01 -6.20
N SER A 41 6.51 -6.45 -5.53
CA SER A 41 6.21 -7.87 -5.43
C SER A 41 4.72 -8.16 -5.28
N VAL A 42 4.22 -9.16 -6.01
CA VAL A 42 2.82 -9.59 -5.96
C VAL A 42 2.75 -11.02 -5.45
N GLY A 43 2.07 -11.22 -4.32
CA GLY A 43 1.76 -12.53 -3.76
C GLY A 43 0.38 -13.03 -4.18
N ARG A 44 0.01 -14.21 -3.68
CA ARG A 44 -1.31 -14.84 -3.97
C ARG A 44 -2.51 -14.12 -3.34
N LYS A 45 -2.30 -13.35 -2.26
CA LYS A 45 -3.38 -12.68 -1.49
C LYS A 45 -3.09 -11.23 -1.13
N PHE A 46 -1.87 -10.77 -1.37
CA PHE A 46 -1.42 -9.42 -1.05
C PHE A 46 -0.28 -9.04 -1.98
N ALA A 47 -0.02 -7.74 -2.11
CA ALA A 47 1.13 -7.21 -2.80
C ALA A 47 1.94 -6.30 -1.86
N PHE A 48 3.20 -6.11 -2.17
CA PHE A 48 4.06 -5.10 -1.56
C PHE A 48 4.32 -4.02 -2.60
N GLY A 49 4.20 -2.77 -2.16
CA GLY A 49 4.58 -1.62 -2.96
C GLY A 49 5.43 -0.66 -2.15
N GLU A 50 6.28 0.08 -2.85
CA GLU A 50 7.10 1.15 -2.28
C GLU A 50 6.58 2.50 -2.76
N ILE A 51 6.57 3.50 -1.89
CA ILE A 51 6.18 4.87 -2.23
C ILE A 51 7.28 5.44 -3.14
N ASN A 52 6.90 5.89 -4.34
CA ASN A 52 7.77 6.70 -5.18
C ASN A 52 7.28 8.15 -5.09
N GLU A 53 8.18 9.05 -4.70
CA GLU A 53 7.97 10.50 -4.66
C GLU A 53 8.18 11.13 -6.04
#